data_AF-A0A654FMP8-F1
#
_entry.id   AF-A0A654FMP8-F1
#
_cell.length_a   1.000
_cell.length_b   1.000
_cell.length_c   1.000
_cell.angle_alpha   90.00
_cell.angle_beta   90.00
_cell.angle_gamma   90.00
#
_symmetry.space_group_name_H-M   'P 1'
#
loop_
_entity.id
_entity.type
_entity.pdbx_description
1 polymer ?
#
loop_
_entity_poly.entity_id
_entity_poly.type
_entity_poly.pdbx_seq_one_letter_code
_entity_poly.pdbx_strand_id
1 'polypeptide(L)' 'MVMEETQGDTCHEYLYPEKCENNQCNSECATKFKEVGVFGFCVPPRSEPTEQFCICSYNC' A
#
# COMPACT_ATOMS: atom_id res chain seq x y z
N MET A 1 -22.17 3.80 -25.96
CA MET A 1 -22.26 4.14 -24.53
C MET A 1 -21.06 3.50 -23.87
N VAL A 2 -19.94 4.21 -23.81
CA VAL A 2 -18.72 3.71 -23.15
C VAL A 2 -18.84 4.21 -21.73
N MET A 3 -19.11 3.31 -20.79
CA MET A 3 -19.16 3.66 -19.37
C MET A 3 -17.71 4.00 -18.99
N GLU A 4 -17.42 5.28 -18.78
CA GLU A 4 -16.23 5.72 -18.06
C GLU A 4 -16.29 5.06 -16.69
N GLU A 5 -15.53 3.98 -16.52
CA GLU A 5 -15.17 3.50 -15.21
C GLU A 5 -14.46 4.68 -14.54
N THR A 6 -15.08 5.24 -13.51
CA THR A 6 -14.39 6.03 -12.49
C THR A 6 -13.34 5.13 -11.85
N GLN A 7 -12.24 4.87 -12.57
CA GLN A 7 -10.99 4.41 -11.99
C GLN A 7 -10.50 5.63 -11.23
N GLY A 8 -10.85 5.69 -9.94
CA GLY A 8 -10.11 6.54 -9.01
C GLY A 8 -8.63 6.26 -9.21
N ASP A 9 -7.83 7.31 -9.27
CA ASP A 9 -6.39 7.19 -9.46
C ASP A 9 -5.87 6.34 -8.30
N THR A 10 -5.33 5.15 -8.56
CA THR A 10 -4.79 4.34 -7.45
C THR A 10 -3.40 4.87 -7.10
N CYS A 11 -3.33 5.67 -6.03
CA CYS A 11 -2.08 6.15 -5.46
C CYS A 11 -1.34 5.02 -4.73
N HIS A 12 -0.02 5.09 -4.79
CA HIS A 12 0.89 4.19 -4.08
C HIS A 12 1.81 4.98 -3.17
N GLU A 13 1.83 4.67 -1.87
CA GLU A 13 2.78 5.22 -0.91
C GLU A 13 3.63 4.12 -0.29
N TYR A 14 4.92 4.40 -0.12
CA TYR A 14 5.88 3.48 0.47
C TYR A 14 6.17 3.87 1.92
N LEU A 15 5.96 2.93 2.84
CA LEU A 15 6.37 3.01 4.23
C LEU A 15 7.62 2.14 4.42
N TYR A 16 8.58 2.63 5.18
CA TYR A 16 9.84 1.95 5.46
C TYR A 16 9.91 1.56 6.95
N PRO A 17 9.15 0.54 7.39
CA PRO A 17 9.22 0.06 8.76
C PRO A 17 10.47 -0.82 8.96
N GLU A 18 11.05 -0.82 10.17
CA GLU A 18 12.18 -1.70 10.53
C GLU A 18 11.83 -3.20 10.40
N LYS A 19 10.54 -3.53 10.55
CA LYS A 19 9.98 -4.86 10.29
C LYS A 19 8.70 -4.68 9.49
N CYS A 20 8.61 -5.34 8.34
CA CYS A 20 7.40 -5.30 7.54
C CYS A 20 6.57 -6.56 7.76
N GLU A 21 5.50 -6.45 8.54
CA GLU A 21 4.46 -7.48 8.63
C GLU A 21 3.23 -7.06 7.82
N ASN A 22 2.73 -7.94 6.94
CA ASN A 22 1.59 -7.65 6.07
C ASN A 22 0.36 -7.13 6.82
N ASN A 23 0.01 -7.75 7.96
CA ASN A 23 -1.11 -7.31 8.77
C ASN A 23 -0.90 -5.90 9.35
N GLN A 24 0.31 -5.63 9.81
CA GLN A 24 0.66 -4.34 10.39
C GLN A 24 0.70 -3.26 9.32
N CYS A 25 1.36 -3.53 8.20
CA CYS A 25 1.39 -2.70 7.00
C CYS A 25 -0.03 -2.36 6.52
N ASN A 26 -0.89 -3.36 6.31
CA ASN A 26 -2.27 -3.15 5.89
C ASN A 26 -3.07 -2.31 6.90
N SER A 27 -2.91 -2.58 8.19
CA SER A 27 -3.57 -1.81 9.25
C SER A 27 -3.08 -0.37 9.30
N GLU A 28 -1.78 -0.12 9.13
CA GLU A 28 -1.20 1.22 9.09
C GLU A 28 -1.66 1.99 7.86
N CYS A 29 -1.65 1.37 6.67
CA CYS A 29 -2.20 1.96 5.45
C CYS A 29 -3.68 2.34 5.65
N ALA A 30 -4.51 1.40 6.14
CA ALA A 30 -5.93 1.66 6.38
C ALA A 30 -6.14 2.79 7.42
N THR A 31 -5.29 2.87 8.45
CA THR A 31 -5.36 3.92 9.48
C THR A 31 -4.93 5.28 8.97
N LYS A 32 -3.87 5.32 8.13
CA LYS A 32 -3.28 6.56 7.61
C LYS A 32 -4.17 7.22 6.56
N PHE A 33 -4.67 6.44 5.62
CA PHE A 33 -5.47 6.95 4.50
C PHE A 33 -6.97 7.00 4.81
N LYS A 34 -7.47 6.13 5.71
CA LYS A 34 -8.90 6.04 6.09
C LYS A 34 -9.87 5.89 4.90
N GLU A 35 -9.37 5.43 3.76
CA GLU A 35 -10.18 5.27 2.56
C GLU A 35 -10.73 3.86 2.44
N VAL A 36 -11.85 3.75 1.72
CA VAL A 36 -12.45 2.46 1.40
C VAL A 36 -11.66 1.83 0.25
N GLY A 37 -11.15 0.62 0.46
CA GLY A 37 -10.32 -0.06 -0.53
C GLY A 37 -8.83 0.25 -0.42
N VAL A 38 -8.34 0.68 0.75
CA VAL A 38 -6.90 0.74 1.03
C VAL A 38 -6.36 -0.67 1.26
N PHE A 39 -5.26 -1.01 0.63
CA PHE A 39 -4.55 -2.28 0.84
C PHE A 39 -3.05 -2.04 1.02
N GLY A 40 -2.49 -2.63 2.07
CA GLY A 40 -1.07 -2.62 2.35
C GLY A 40 -0.46 -3.99 2.18
N PHE A 41 0.68 -4.09 1.50
CA PHE A 41 1.46 -5.33 1.46
C PHE A 41 2.95 -5.06 1.62
N CYS A 42 3.64 -6.00 2.26
CA CYS A 42 5.06 -6.00 2.46
C CYS A 42 5.76 -6.62 1.26
N VAL A 43 6.68 -5.87 0.68
CA VAL A 43 7.51 -6.34 -0.41
C VAL A 43 8.75 -7.00 0.20
N PRO A 44 9.02 -8.28 -0.13
CA PRO A 44 10.21 -8.95 0.36
C PRO A 44 11.47 -8.32 -0.28
N PRO A 45 12.59 -8.29 0.46
CA PRO A 45 13.83 -7.73 -0.05
C PRO A 45 14.34 -8.61 -1.19
N ARG A 46 14.59 -8.02 -2.36
CA ARG A 46 14.99 -8.78 -3.58
C ARG A 46 16.49 -9.02 -3.69
N SER A 47 17.32 -8.26 -2.98
CA SER A 47 18.77 -8.44 -2.74
C SER A 47 19.23 -7.26 -1.87
N GLU A 48 20.37 -7.39 -1.16
CA GLU A 48 20.89 -6.33 -0.28
C GLU A 48 20.83 -4.93 -0.94
N PRO A 49 20.33 -3.89 -0.24
CA PRO A 49 19.97 -3.87 1.18
C PRO A 49 18.68 -4.64 1.50
N THR A 50 18.69 -5.32 2.65
CA THR A 50 17.59 -6.14 3.20
C THR A 50 16.45 -5.29 3.75
N GLU A 51 16.22 -4.11 3.19
CA GLU A 51 15.18 -3.21 3.65
C GLU A 51 13.83 -3.70 3.13
N GLN A 52 13.00 -4.15 4.06
CA GLN A 52 11.62 -4.48 3.78
C GLN A 52 10.82 -3.18 3.73
N PHE A 53 9.94 -3.04 2.76
CA PHE A 53 9.06 -1.88 2.68
C PHE A 53 7.61 -2.33 2.54
N CYS A 54 6.73 -1.53 3.12
CA CYS A 54 5.29 -1.67 3.05
C CYS A 54 4.79 -0.74 1.94
N ILE A 55 4.09 -1.27 0.95
CA ILE A 55 3.43 -0.47 -0.08
C ILE A 55 1.94 -0.39 0.23
N CYS A 56 1.45 0.84 0.37
CA CYS A 56 0.04 1.17 0.55
C CYS A 56 -0.54 1.60 -0.80
N SER A 57 -1.56 0.90 -1.26
CA SER A 57 -2.37 1.31 -2.41
C SER A 57 -3.72 1.83 -1.91
N TYR A 58 -4.14 2.98 -2.42
CA TYR A 58 -5.41 3.62 -2.05
C TYR A 58 -5.96 4.42 -3.23
N ASN A 59 -7.26 4.73 -3.23
CA ASN A 59 -7.88 5.54 -4.28
C ASN A 59 -7.70 7.01 -3.96
N CYS A 60 -6.84 7.69 -4.71
CA CYS A 60 -6.82 9.14 -4.86
C CYS A 60 -7.54 9.55 -6.16
#